data_AF-A0A1N6PEY2-F1
#
_entry.id   AF-A0A1N6PEY2-F1
#
_cell.length_a   1.000
_cell.length_b   1.000
_cell.length_c   1.000
_cell.angle_alpha   90.00
_cell.angle_beta   90.00
_cell.angle_gamma   90.00
#
_symmetry.space_group_name_H-M   'P 1'
#
loop_
_entity.id
_entity.type
_entity.pdbx_description
1 polymer ?
#
loop_
_entity_poly.entity_id
_entity_poly.type
_entity_poly.pdbx_seq_one_letter_code
_entity_poly.pdbx_strand_id
1 'polypeptide(L)'
;MFEAVHSCRCLVSGDAIVKYTLSKMFIVLFCSLFMAVGAVALFGTLRSGFNLFGLVWGGMFFFIPLFIMVTRFRQLSRFQKMTYHWYRQTHPEHAMDQGVSCFACGHHRVQVRALLNRTYHREHFCAQCGKTLYYSPEQS
;
A
#
# COMPACT_ATOMS: atom_id res chain seq x y z
N MET A 1 -34.11 -25.80 4.48
CA MET A 1 -33.22 -25.69 3.29
C MET A 1 -32.40 -24.41 3.40
N PHE A 2 -31.55 -24.27 4.42
CA PHE A 2 -30.84 -23.01 4.74
C PHE A 2 -29.51 -23.24 5.51
N GLU A 3 -28.71 -24.24 5.14
CA GLU A 3 -27.43 -24.49 5.87
C GLU A 3 -26.19 -24.75 4.98
N ALA A 4 -26.29 -24.61 3.65
CA ALA A 4 -25.19 -25.01 2.75
C ALA A 4 -24.35 -23.88 2.13
N VAL A 5 -24.54 -22.60 2.49
CA VAL A 5 -23.89 -21.46 1.77
C VAL A 5 -22.78 -20.74 2.57
N HIS A 6 -22.43 -21.23 3.76
CA HIS A 6 -21.39 -20.60 4.60
C HIS A 6 -20.00 -21.27 4.51
N SER A 7 -19.89 -22.51 4.01
CA SER A 7 -18.65 -23.28 4.14
C SER A 7 -17.71 -23.26 2.92
N CYS A 8 -18.13 -22.76 1.75
CA CYS A 8 -17.30 -22.72 0.53
C CYS A 8 -16.69 -21.33 0.23
N ARG A 9 -16.70 -20.38 1.17
CA ARG A 9 -16.39 -18.96 0.91
C ARG A 9 -15.06 -18.46 1.50
N CYS A 10 -14.22 -19.35 2.05
CA CYS A 10 -12.90 -18.98 2.58
C CYS A 10 -11.75 -19.15 1.58
N LEU A 11 -11.90 -19.96 0.51
CA LEU A 11 -10.78 -20.31 -0.37
C LEU A 11 -10.49 -19.27 -1.48
N VAL A 12 -11.48 -18.47 -1.90
CA VAL A 12 -11.32 -17.50 -3.00
C VAL A 12 -10.65 -16.19 -2.56
N SER A 13 -10.69 -15.86 -1.26
CA SER A 13 -10.05 -14.65 -0.71
C SER A 13 -8.52 -14.75 -0.73
N GLY A 14 -7.96 -15.97 -0.73
CA GLY A 14 -6.53 -16.20 -0.85
C GLY A 14 -5.96 -15.83 -2.22
N ASP A 15 -6.68 -16.10 -3.31
CA ASP A 15 -6.11 -16.03 -4.67
C ASP A 15 -5.88 -14.59 -5.17
N ALA A 16 -6.76 -13.65 -4.82
CA ALA A 16 -6.55 -12.22 -5.11
C ALA A 16 -5.44 -11.63 -4.23
N ILE A 17 -5.34 -12.10 -2.98
CA ILE A 17 -4.31 -11.70 -2.04
C ILE A 17 -2.92 -12.17 -2.50
N VAL A 18 -2.86 -13.43 -2.91
CA VAL A 18 -1.66 -14.08 -3.42
C VAL A 18 -1.26 -13.50 -4.77
N LYS A 19 -2.19 -13.21 -5.69
CA LYS A 19 -1.89 -12.52 -6.96
C LYS A 19 -1.31 -11.12 -6.76
N TYR A 20 -1.89 -10.29 -5.88
CA TYR A 20 -1.32 -8.96 -5.63
C TYR A 20 0.05 -9.06 -4.96
N THR A 21 0.21 -10.02 -4.04
CA THR A 21 1.46 -10.22 -3.31
C THR A 21 2.55 -10.70 -4.27
N LEU A 22 2.22 -11.62 -5.19
CA LEU A 22 3.11 -12.09 -6.25
C LEU A 22 3.54 -10.98 -7.20
N SER A 23 2.62 -10.17 -7.74
CA SER A 23 2.99 -9.07 -8.62
C SER A 23 3.89 -8.04 -7.92
N LYS A 24 3.63 -7.78 -6.62
CA LYS A 24 4.49 -6.92 -5.81
C LYS A 24 5.86 -7.54 -5.58
N MET A 25 5.94 -8.85 -5.27
CA MET A 25 7.22 -9.55 -5.11
C MET A 25 8.02 -9.55 -6.40
N PHE A 26 7.38 -9.78 -7.54
CA PHE A 26 8.01 -9.72 -8.86
C PHE A 26 8.60 -8.34 -9.17
N ILE A 27 7.83 -7.27 -8.94
CA ILE A 27 8.31 -5.89 -9.17
C ILE A 27 9.51 -5.58 -8.25
N VAL A 28 9.46 -6.00 -6.98
CA VAL A 28 10.56 -5.77 -6.03
C VAL A 28 11.80 -6.56 -6.41
N LEU A 29 11.67 -7.84 -6.80
CA LEU A 29 12.76 -8.69 -7.29
C LEU A 29 13.39 -8.13 -8.57
N PHE A 30 12.57 -7.66 -9.49
CA PHE A 30 13.06 -7.04 -10.72
C PHE A 30 13.80 -5.74 -10.42
N CYS A 31 13.25 -4.89 -9.55
CA CYS A 31 13.90 -3.65 -9.14
C CYS A 31 15.23 -3.90 -8.39
N SER A 32 15.31 -4.91 -7.53
CA SER A 32 16.54 -5.21 -6.80
C SER A 32 17.66 -5.70 -7.72
N LEU A 33 17.31 -6.51 -8.73
CA LEU A 33 18.27 -6.97 -9.74
C LEU A 33 18.80 -5.79 -10.58
N PHE A 34 17.92 -4.91 -11.04
CA PHE A 34 18.32 -3.69 -11.76
C PHE A 34 19.17 -2.73 -10.92
N MET A 35 18.84 -2.56 -9.63
CA MET A 35 19.66 -1.77 -8.72
C MET A 35 21.05 -2.39 -8.51
N ALA A 36 21.16 -3.72 -8.43
CA ALA A 36 22.45 -4.38 -8.30
C ALA A 36 23.33 -4.16 -9.54
N VAL A 37 22.76 -4.28 -10.74
CA VAL A 37 23.49 -3.99 -11.99
C VAL A 37 23.90 -2.51 -12.07
N GLY A 38 22.99 -1.59 -11.74
CA GLY A 38 23.28 -0.15 -11.71
C GLY A 38 24.37 0.22 -10.70
N ALA A 39 24.36 -0.40 -9.51
CA ALA A 39 25.37 -0.19 -8.48
C ALA A 39 26.75 -0.71 -8.91
N VAL A 40 26.82 -1.88 -9.54
CA VAL A 40 28.08 -2.43 -10.07
C VAL A 40 28.62 -1.53 -11.19
N ALA A 41 27.76 -1.03 -12.08
CA ALA A 41 28.15 -0.10 -13.14
C ALA A 41 28.66 1.25 -12.58
N LEU A 42 27.99 1.81 -11.57
CA LEU A 42 28.44 3.02 -10.88
C LEU A 42 29.78 2.80 -10.18
N PHE A 43 29.93 1.69 -9.46
CA PHE A 43 31.18 1.38 -8.77
C PHE A 43 32.34 1.15 -9.76
N GLY A 44 32.05 0.51 -10.89
CA GLY A 44 32.98 0.33 -11.99
C GLY A 44 33.46 1.67 -12.57
N THR A 45 32.55 2.61 -12.84
CA THR A 45 32.91 3.93 -13.38
C THR A 45 33.67 4.82 -12.42
N LEU A 46 33.40 4.71 -11.11
CA LEU A 46 34.18 5.40 -10.07
C LEU A 46 35.62 4.88 -10.02
N ARG A 47 35.82 3.57 -10.26
CA ARG A 47 37.14 2.92 -10.17
C ARG A 47 37.97 3.07 -11.45
N SER A 48 37.35 3.05 -12.63
CA SER A 48 38.05 3.05 -13.92
C SER A 48 38.36 4.45 -14.48
N GLY A 49 38.04 5.51 -13.73
CA GLY A 49 38.13 6.89 -14.19
C GLY A 49 36.75 7.34 -14.68
N PHE A 50 36.22 8.36 -14.00
CA PHE A 50 34.86 8.89 -14.14
C PHE A 50 34.38 8.98 -15.59
N ASN A 51 33.64 7.98 -16.03
CA ASN A 51 33.00 7.95 -17.34
C ASN A 51 31.59 8.53 -17.24
N LEU A 52 31.38 9.72 -17.80
CA LEU A 52 30.08 10.41 -17.82
C LEU A 52 28.95 9.51 -18.33
N PHE A 53 29.22 8.72 -19.38
CA PHE A 53 28.23 7.80 -19.94
C PHE A 53 27.79 6.76 -18.90
N GLY A 54 28.72 6.03 -18.29
CA GLY A 54 28.35 5.02 -17.30
C GLY A 54 27.81 5.60 -15.99
N LEU A 55 28.14 6.86 -15.65
CA LEU A 55 27.58 7.56 -14.50
C LEU A 55 26.11 7.95 -14.73
N VAL A 56 25.77 8.48 -15.90
CA VAL A 56 24.38 8.81 -16.25
C VAL A 56 23.53 7.55 -16.36
N TRP A 57 23.99 6.54 -17.10
CA TRP A 57 23.23 5.30 -17.29
C TRP A 57 23.15 4.47 -16.00
N GLY A 58 24.28 4.30 -15.29
CA GLY A 58 24.31 3.61 -14.00
C GLY A 58 23.47 4.33 -12.94
N GLY A 59 23.52 5.66 -12.92
CA GLY A 59 22.66 6.49 -12.08
C GLY A 59 21.19 6.29 -12.40
N MET A 60 20.80 6.35 -13.68
CA MET A 60 19.41 6.16 -14.10
C MET A 60 18.86 4.80 -13.66
N PHE A 61 19.62 3.72 -13.87
CA PHE A 61 19.22 2.36 -13.47
C PHE A 61 19.23 2.12 -11.96
N PHE A 62 19.93 2.94 -11.18
CA PHE A 62 19.92 2.86 -9.72
C PHE A 62 18.79 3.71 -9.11
N PHE A 63 18.70 4.98 -9.51
CA PHE A 63 17.80 5.96 -8.88
C PHE A 63 16.33 5.76 -9.24
N ILE A 64 16.00 5.36 -10.48
CA ILE A 64 14.60 5.12 -10.90
C ILE A 64 13.94 4.01 -10.06
N PRO A 65 14.48 2.78 -9.99
CA PRO A 65 13.88 1.73 -9.18
C PRO A 65 13.92 2.06 -7.68
N LEU A 66 14.96 2.75 -7.19
CA LEU A 66 15.01 3.22 -5.81
C LEU A 66 13.84 4.18 -5.49
N PHE A 67 13.56 5.13 -6.37
CA PHE A 67 12.45 6.07 -6.20
C PHE A 67 11.09 5.35 -6.21
N ILE A 68 10.89 4.40 -7.12
CA ILE A 68 9.68 3.56 -7.15
C ILE A 68 9.54 2.76 -5.85
N MET A 69 10.63 2.18 -5.36
CA MET A 69 10.63 1.43 -4.10
C MET A 69 10.24 2.32 -2.92
N VAL A 70 10.88 3.48 -2.75
CA VAL A 70 10.60 4.41 -1.65
C VAL A 70 9.16 4.92 -1.67
N THR A 71 8.64 5.30 -2.84
CA THR A 71 7.25 5.78 -2.97
C THR A 71 6.24 4.67 -2.62
N ARG A 72 6.48 3.44 -3.08
CA ARG A 72 5.66 2.27 -2.74
C ARG A 72 5.74 1.91 -1.26
N PHE A 73 6.92 1.94 -0.65
CA PHE A 73 7.07 1.72 0.79
C PHE A 73 6.36 2.79 1.61
N ARG A 74 6.43 4.06 1.19
CA ARG A 74 5.68 5.15 1.84
C ARG A 74 4.17 4.95 1.75
N GLN A 75 3.66 4.55 0.58
CA GLN A 75 2.24 4.20 0.42
C GLN A 75 1.86 3.04 1.35
N LEU A 76 2.65 1.98 1.39
CA LEU A 76 2.40 0.82 2.26
C LEU A 76 2.40 1.21 3.73
N SER A 77 3.37 2.03 4.16
CA SER A 77 3.45 2.52 5.53
C SER A 77 2.25 3.36 5.90
N ARG A 78 1.69 4.17 4.99
CA ARG A 78 0.44 4.90 5.22
C ARG A 78 -0.75 3.96 5.40
N PHE A 79 -0.88 2.94 4.55
CA PHE A 79 -1.96 1.95 4.68
C PHE A 79 -1.84 1.09 5.94
N GLN A 80 -0.62 0.75 6.37
CA GLN A 80 -0.38 -0.01 7.59
C GLN A 80 -0.57 0.82 8.87
N LYS A 81 -0.27 2.12 8.83
CA LYS A 81 -0.43 3.01 9.98
C LYS A 81 -1.88 3.44 10.20
N MET A 82 -2.66 3.65 9.15
CA MET A 82 -4.05 4.13 9.24
C MET A 82 -5.05 2.96 9.25
N THR A 83 -4.85 2.02 10.17
CA THR A 83 -5.78 0.89 10.37
C THR A 83 -6.88 1.23 11.37
N TYR A 84 -7.95 0.43 11.40
CA TYR A 84 -9.02 0.55 12.38
C TYR A 84 -8.49 0.53 13.83
N HIS A 85 -7.51 -0.31 14.12
CA HIS A 85 -6.86 -0.38 15.44
C HIS A 85 -6.17 0.93 15.82
N TRP A 86 -5.43 1.54 14.88
CA TRP A 86 -4.81 2.84 15.11
C TRP A 86 -5.85 3.93 15.36
N TYR A 87 -6.96 3.94 14.61
CA TYR A 87 -8.03 4.91 14.80
C TYR A 87 -8.71 4.76 16.17
N ARG A 88 -9.00 3.52 16.59
CA ARG A 88 -9.58 3.23 17.92
C ARG A 88 -8.64 3.61 19.08
N GLN A 89 -7.33 3.47 18.90
CA GLN A 89 -6.34 3.89 19.90
C GLN A 89 -6.17 5.41 19.96
N THR A 90 -6.20 6.08 18.81
CA THR A 90 -5.95 7.53 18.73
C THR A 90 -7.19 8.34 19.10
N HIS A 91 -8.39 7.84 18.76
CA HIS A 91 -9.67 8.49 19.03
C HIS A 91 -10.68 7.51 19.65
N PRO A 92 -10.43 7.04 20.89
CA PRO A 92 -11.30 6.05 21.54
C PRO A 92 -12.73 6.57 21.77
N GLU A 93 -12.89 7.88 21.98
CA GLU A 93 -14.19 8.55 22.14
C GLU A 93 -15.05 8.53 20.87
N HIS A 94 -14.43 8.37 19.71
CA HIS A 94 -15.09 8.38 18.40
C HIS A 94 -15.23 6.99 17.78
N ALA A 95 -14.65 5.96 18.40
CA ALA A 95 -14.70 4.56 17.97
C ALA A 95 -15.41 3.71 19.05
N MET A 96 -16.74 3.81 19.10
CA MET A 96 -17.57 3.05 20.03
C MET A 96 -17.96 1.69 19.42
N ASP A 97 -18.33 0.70 20.25
CA ASP A 97 -18.67 -0.66 19.78
C ASP A 97 -19.88 -0.71 18.80
N GLN A 98 -20.70 0.35 18.74
CA GLN A 98 -21.83 0.46 17.81
C GLN A 98 -21.51 1.20 16.50
N GLY A 99 -20.32 1.78 16.35
CA GLY A 99 -19.95 2.46 15.12
C GLY A 99 -18.81 3.48 15.25
N VAL A 100 -18.28 3.89 14.10
CA VAL A 100 -17.22 4.90 14.00
C VAL A 100 -17.84 6.26 13.70
N SER A 101 -17.45 7.28 14.46
CA SER A 101 -17.79 8.68 14.21
C SER A 101 -16.57 9.46 13.75
N CYS A 102 -16.81 10.55 13.02
CA CYS A 102 -15.74 11.40 12.54
C CYS A 102 -15.15 12.26 13.66
N PHE A 103 -13.84 12.17 13.89
CA PHE A 103 -13.13 12.99 14.88
C PHE A 103 -13.18 14.51 14.60
N ALA A 104 -13.45 14.92 13.36
CA ALA A 104 -13.40 16.34 12.97
C ALA A 104 -14.75 17.05 13.05
N CYS A 105 -15.86 16.34 12.93
CA CYS A 105 -17.21 16.92 12.95
C CYS A 105 -18.20 16.19 13.86
N GLY A 106 -17.78 15.12 14.54
CA GLY A 106 -18.61 14.31 15.43
C GLY A 106 -19.69 13.48 14.73
N HIS A 107 -19.81 13.54 13.40
CA HIS A 107 -20.91 12.91 12.67
C HIS A 107 -20.68 11.40 12.48
N HIS A 108 -21.75 10.61 12.58
CA HIS A 108 -21.72 9.13 12.52
C HIS A 108 -21.84 8.55 11.10
N ARG A 109 -22.14 9.38 10.09
CA ARG A 109 -22.23 8.92 8.69
C ARG A 109 -20.84 8.79 8.07
N VAL A 110 -20.28 7.59 8.20
CA VAL A 110 -19.08 7.16 7.50
C VAL A 110 -19.49 6.48 6.20
N GLN A 111 -18.95 6.94 5.08
CA GLN A 111 -19.09 6.28 3.80
C GLN A 111 -17.78 5.60 3.42
N VAL A 112 -17.93 4.56 2.60
CA VAL A 112 -16.82 3.74 2.16
C VAL A 112 -16.69 3.92 0.66
N ARG A 113 -15.52 4.36 0.18
CA ARG A 113 -15.21 4.33 -1.25
C ARG A 113 -14.07 3.37 -1.52
N ALA A 114 -14.21 2.59 -2.58
CA ALA A 114 -13.11 1.78 -3.09
C ALA A 114 -12.05 2.69 -3.70
N LEU A 115 -10.79 2.55 -3.30
CA LEU A 115 -9.69 3.10 -4.09
C LEU A 115 -9.56 2.22 -5.34
N LEU A 116 -10.06 2.72 -6.48
CA LEU A 116 -9.88 2.11 -7.80
C LEU A 116 -8.40 1.96 -8.23
N ASN A 117 -7.45 2.45 -7.42
CA ASN A 117 -6.02 2.49 -7.76
C ASN A 117 -5.29 1.14 -7.57
N ARG A 118 -5.94 0.03 -7.96
CA ARG A 118 -5.38 -1.35 -7.94
C ARG A 118 -4.84 -1.82 -6.58
N THR A 119 -5.18 -1.15 -5.48
CA THR A 119 -4.69 -1.46 -4.14
C THR A 119 -5.69 -2.24 -3.28
N TYR A 120 -6.89 -2.57 -3.78
CA TYR A 120 -7.92 -3.34 -3.07
C TYR A 120 -8.15 -2.86 -1.62
N HIS A 121 -8.07 -1.54 -1.43
CA HIS A 121 -8.28 -0.88 -0.15
C HIS A 121 -9.52 0.00 -0.24
N ARG A 122 -10.37 -0.11 0.79
CA ARG A 122 -11.50 0.75 1.03
C ARG A 122 -11.06 1.88 1.95
N GLU A 123 -11.25 3.11 1.52
CA GLU A 123 -11.12 4.24 2.44
C GLU A 123 -12.47 4.52 3.09
N HIS A 124 -12.43 4.67 4.41
CA HIS A 124 -13.57 5.11 5.20
C HIS A 124 -13.43 6.60 5.38
N PHE A 125 -14.35 7.37 4.80
CA PHE A 125 -14.35 8.82 4.86
C PHE A 125 -15.68 9.35 5.39
N CYS A 126 -15.60 10.51 6.03
CA CYS A 126 -16.75 11.25 6.53
C CYS A 126 -17.53 11.86 5.36
N ALA A 127 -18.81 11.50 5.19
CA ALA A 127 -19.62 12.03 4.08
C ALA A 127 -19.91 13.54 4.20
N GLN A 128 -19.87 14.09 5.41
CA GLN A 128 -20.18 15.50 5.66
C GLN A 128 -18.97 16.42 5.47
N CYS A 129 -17.78 15.93 5.84
CA CYS A 129 -16.56 16.73 5.95
C CYS A 129 -15.44 16.28 5.02
N GLY A 130 -15.62 15.15 4.32
CA GLY A 130 -14.67 14.61 3.34
C GLY A 130 -13.38 14.05 3.94
N LYS A 131 -13.15 14.13 5.25
CA LYS A 131 -11.93 13.60 5.87
C LYS A 131 -11.91 12.08 5.87
N THR A 132 -10.76 11.52 5.50
CA THR A 132 -10.47 10.09 5.61
C THR A 132 -10.13 9.73 7.05
N LEU A 133 -10.78 8.69 7.57
CA LEU A 133 -10.65 8.23 8.96
C LEU A 133 -9.61 7.10 9.05
N TYR A 134 -9.84 6.03 8.30
CA TYR A 134 -8.95 4.88 8.22
C TYR A 134 -9.14 4.14 6.90
N TYR A 135 -8.19 3.26 6.59
CA TYR A 135 -8.27 2.36 5.45
C TYR A 135 -8.53 0.93 5.95
N SER A 136 -9.45 0.23 5.30
CA SER A 136 -9.64 -1.21 5.51
C SER A 136 -9.35 -1.95 4.21
N PRO A 137 -8.89 -3.21 4.25
CA PRO A 137 -8.97 -4.07 3.08
C PRO A 137 -10.43 -4.18 2.62
N GLU A 138 -10.61 -4.32 1.31
CA GLU A 138 -11.91 -4.61 0.70
C GLU A 138 -12.43 -5.97 1.18
N GLN A 139 -13.44 -5.98 2.07
CA GLN A 139 -14.19 -7.18 2.42
C GLN A 139 -15.35 -7.33 1.42
N SER A 140 -15.19 -8.19 0.41
CA SER A 140 -16.26 -8.63 -0.49
C SER A 140 -16.91 -9.89 0.06
#